data_AF-A0A8T5T103-F1
#
_entry.id   AF-A0A8T5T103-F1
#
_cell.length_a   1.000
_cell.length_b   1.000
_cell.length_c   1.000
_cell.angle_alpha   90.00
_cell.angle_beta   90.00
_cell.angle_gamma   90.00
#
_symmetry.space_group_name_H-M   'P 1'
#
loop_
_entity.id
_entity.type
_entity.pdbx_description
1 polymer ?
#
loop_
_entity_poly.entity_id
_entity_poly.type
_entity_poly.pdbx_seq_one_letter_code
_entity_poly.pdbx_strand_id
1 'polypeptide(L)'
;MIDIIQLIIDSPFLQRAIIAAVLIAIVAAASGTFLVFRGLSFMASGVAHAALGGTALGIFLQDSGIAPWFDPILGALLFSVLVAIFTGYAGESGITQKMEVAVGVSFALSMSIAVFLMY
;
A
#
# COMPACT_ATOMS: atom_id res chain seq x y z
N MET A 1 33.78 -1.31 -9.83
CA MET A 1 33.27 -1.73 -8.49
C MET A 1 33.35 -0.58 -7.49
N ILE A 2 34.47 0.14 -7.43
CA ILE A 2 34.64 1.35 -6.61
C ILE A 2 33.64 2.45 -7.03
N ASP A 3 33.31 2.51 -8.32
CA ASP A 3 32.41 3.53 -8.91
C ASP A 3 30.96 3.44 -8.38
N ILE A 4 30.47 2.21 -8.11
CA ILE A 4 29.13 2.00 -7.56
C ILE A 4 29.07 2.45 -6.11
N ILE A 5 30.13 2.16 -5.34
CA ILE A 5 30.20 2.55 -3.93
C ILE A 5 30.25 4.08 -3.83
N GLN A 6 31.01 4.76 -4.70
CA GLN A 6 31.00 6.22 -4.77
C GLN A 6 29.64 6.78 -5.19
N LEU A 7 28.97 6.18 -6.16
CA LEU A 7 27.62 6.58 -6.57
C LEU A 7 26.60 6.51 -5.42
N ILE A 8 26.70 5.50 -4.55
CA ILE A 8 25.86 5.37 -3.35
C ILE A 8 26.17 6.45 -2.32
N ILE A 9 27.45 6.73 -2.09
CA ILE A 9 27.88 7.72 -1.09
C ILE A 9 27.54 9.14 -1.53
N ASP A 10 27.68 9.47 -2.81
CA ASP A 10 27.52 10.85 -3.29
C ASP A 10 26.08 11.20 -3.67
N SER A 11 25.17 10.23 -3.80
CA SER A 11 23.77 10.46 -4.17
C SER A 11 22.83 10.46 -2.95
N PRO A 12 22.31 11.63 -2.52
CA PRO A 12 21.35 11.70 -1.41
C PRO A 12 20.06 10.92 -1.67
N PHE A 13 19.67 10.78 -2.94
CA PHE A 13 18.53 9.96 -3.34
C PHE A 13 18.80 8.49 -3.05
N LEU A 14 19.97 7.97 -3.44
CA LEU A 14 20.30 6.57 -3.28
C LEU A 14 20.48 6.19 -1.80
N GLN A 15 21.04 7.10 -0.99
CA GLN A 15 21.09 6.97 0.46
C GLN A 15 19.68 6.85 1.07
N ARG A 16 18.76 7.78 0.74
CA ARG A 16 17.38 7.74 1.23
C ARG A 16 16.64 6.49 0.75
N ALA A 17 16.85 6.06 -0.49
CA ALA A 17 16.24 4.86 -1.05
C ALA A 17 16.68 3.59 -0.30
N ILE A 18 17.98 3.45 0.01
CA ILE A 18 18.49 2.31 0.79
C ILE A 18 17.94 2.33 2.21
N ILE A 19 17.93 3.49 2.87
CA ILE A 19 17.35 3.63 4.22
C ILE A 19 15.87 3.25 4.20
N ALA A 20 15.10 3.78 3.25
CA ALA A 20 13.69 3.44 3.09
C ALA A 20 13.49 1.95 2.82
N ALA A 21 14.29 1.33 1.96
CA ALA A 21 14.21 -0.09 1.65
C ALA A 21 14.45 -0.96 2.89
N VAL A 22 15.43 -0.63 3.73
CA VAL A 22 15.71 -1.34 4.98
C VAL A 22 14.54 -1.20 5.97
N LEU A 23 14.02 0.02 6.14
CA LEU A 23 12.87 0.27 7.01
C LEU A 23 11.62 -0.50 6.54
N ILE A 24 11.32 -0.46 5.24
CA ILE A 24 10.21 -1.20 4.64
C ILE A 24 10.40 -2.71 4.83
N ALA A 25 11.61 -3.22 4.62
CA ALA A 25 11.90 -4.66 4.79
C ALA A 25 11.64 -5.14 6.23
N ILE A 26 12.03 -4.36 7.24
CA ILE A 26 11.78 -4.69 8.65
C ILE A 26 10.28 -4.74 8.94
N VAL A 27 9.54 -3.73 8.50
CA VAL A 27 8.08 -3.64 8.71
C VAL A 27 7.36 -4.75 7.96
N ALA A 28 7.73 -5.01 6.70
CA ALA A 28 7.15 -6.05 5.87
C ALA A 28 7.44 -7.46 6.40
N ALA A 29 8.65 -7.71 6.92
CA ALA A 29 8.99 -9.01 7.53
C ALA A 29 8.15 -9.27 8.79
N ALA A 30 8.02 -8.28 9.67
CA ALA A 30 7.24 -8.41 10.90
C ALA A 30 5.74 -8.60 10.63
N SER A 31 5.15 -7.78 9.77
CA SER A 31 3.73 -7.86 9.42
C SER A 31 3.40 -9.09 8.56
N GLY A 32 4.24 -9.41 7.59
CA GLY A 32 4.05 -10.52 6.66
C GLY A 32 4.09 -11.88 7.35
N THR A 33 5.03 -12.11 8.26
CA THR A 33 5.10 -13.36 9.03
C THR A 33 3.84 -13.58 9.87
N PHE A 34 3.35 -12.53 10.54
CA PHE A 34 2.10 -12.59 11.29
C PHE A 34 0.89 -12.93 10.41
N LEU A 35 0.78 -12.29 9.24
CA LEU A 35 -0.29 -12.53 8.27
C LEU A 35 -0.29 -13.96 7.73
N VAL A 36 0.89 -14.50 7.41
CA VAL A 36 1.05 -15.88 6.93
C VAL A 36 0.62 -16.88 8.00
N PHE A 37 1.05 -16.71 9.27
CA PHE A 37 0.62 -17.60 10.36
C PHE A 37 -0.89 -17.57 10.63
N ARG A 38 -1.57 -16.47 10.27
CA ARG A 38 -3.02 -16.35 10.34
C ARG A 38 -3.77 -16.89 9.12
N GLY A 39 -3.06 -17.38 8.09
CA GLY A 39 -3.66 -17.79 6.83
C GLY A 39 -4.24 -16.62 6.03
N LEU A 40 -3.67 -15.42 6.18
CA LEU A 40 -4.08 -14.18 5.49
C LEU A 40 -2.97 -13.69 4.55
N SER A 41 -2.38 -14.60 3.79
CA SER A 41 -1.20 -14.29 2.95
C SER A 41 -1.54 -13.28 1.84
N PHE A 42 -2.78 -13.30 1.34
CA PHE A 42 -3.24 -12.36 0.31
C PHE A 42 -3.49 -10.94 0.83
N MET A 43 -3.68 -10.79 2.15
CA MET A 43 -4.05 -9.52 2.79
C MET A 43 -2.92 -8.48 2.70
N ALA A 44 -1.65 -8.92 2.78
CA ALA A 44 -0.50 -8.03 2.58
C ALA A 44 -0.53 -7.37 1.19
N SER A 45 -0.81 -8.15 0.14
CA SER A 45 -0.93 -7.65 -1.23
C SER A 45 -2.14 -6.73 -1.39
N GLY A 46 -3.31 -7.11 -0.86
CA GLY A 46 -4.52 -6.30 -0.99
C GLY A 46 -4.41 -4.92 -0.35
N VAL A 47 -3.80 -4.81 0.84
CA VAL A 47 -3.62 -3.52 1.53
C VAL A 47 -2.58 -2.63 0.82
N ALA A 48 -1.52 -3.22 0.26
CA ALA A 48 -0.52 -2.46 -0.50
C ALA A 48 -1.13 -1.83 -1.77
N HIS A 49 -1.96 -2.57 -2.50
CA HIS A 49 -2.63 -2.04 -3.70
C HIS A 49 -3.81 -1.14 -3.36
N ALA A 50 -4.45 -1.33 -2.20
CA ALA A 50 -5.36 -0.34 -1.62
C ALA A 50 -4.65 1.01 -1.42
N ALA A 51 -3.42 1.01 -0.90
CA ALA A 51 -2.65 2.24 -0.72
C ALA A 51 -2.45 2.96 -2.05
N LEU A 52 -2.13 2.24 -3.13
CA LEU A 52 -1.95 2.82 -4.46
C LEU A 52 -3.22 3.50 -5.00
N GLY A 53 -4.39 2.87 -4.85
CA GLY A 53 -5.67 3.48 -5.23
C GLY A 53 -5.99 4.73 -4.41
N GLY A 54 -5.71 4.70 -3.11
CA GLY A 54 -5.80 5.86 -2.24
C GLY A 54 -4.86 7.01 -2.63
N THR A 55 -3.61 6.69 -2.99
CA THR A 55 -2.65 7.68 -3.48
C THR A 55 -3.12 8.31 -4.78
N ALA A 56 -3.61 7.51 -5.73
CA ALA A 56 -4.15 8.00 -7.00
C ALA A 56 -5.36 8.93 -6.79
N LEU A 57 -6.27 8.57 -5.88
CA LEU A 57 -7.36 9.45 -5.44
C LEU A 57 -6.84 10.76 -4.85
N GLY A 58 -5.82 10.70 -4.00
CA GLY A 58 -5.23 11.88 -3.37
C GLY A 58 -4.59 12.83 -4.39
N ILE A 59 -3.84 12.28 -5.36
CA ILE A 59 -3.27 13.05 -6.47
C ILE A 59 -4.38 13.70 -7.30
N PHE A 60 -5.40 12.93 -7.68
CA PHE A 60 -6.53 13.46 -8.46
C PHE A 60 -7.26 14.62 -7.74
N LEU A 61 -7.48 14.50 -6.44
CA LEU A 61 -8.14 15.56 -5.63
C LEU A 61 -7.29 16.82 -5.53
N GLN A 62 -5.97 16.66 -5.46
CA GLN A 62 -5.01 17.76 -5.46
C GLN A 62 -4.96 18.45 -6.83
N ASP A 63 -4.82 17.68 -7.92
CA ASP A 63 -4.70 18.18 -9.29
C ASP A 63 -6.01 18.81 -9.81
N SER A 64 -7.16 18.25 -9.45
CA SER A 64 -8.49 18.76 -9.85
C SER A 64 -8.89 20.04 -9.10
N GLY A 65 -8.10 20.48 -8.11
CA GLY A 65 -8.39 21.67 -7.31
C GLY A 65 -9.58 21.55 -6.34
N ILE A 66 -10.15 20.35 -6.19
CA ILE A 66 -11.28 20.07 -5.28
C ILE A 66 -10.81 20.14 -3.83
N ALA A 67 -9.64 19.56 -3.54
CA ALA A 67 -9.04 19.55 -2.21
C ALA A 67 -7.51 19.66 -2.30
N PRO A 68 -6.96 20.86 -2.61
CA PRO A 68 -5.52 21.06 -2.81
C PRO A 68 -4.67 20.80 -1.56
N TRP A 69 -5.28 20.83 -0.37
CA TRP A 69 -4.63 20.51 0.90
C TRP A 69 -4.56 18.99 1.19
N PHE A 70 -5.14 18.16 0.32
CA PHE A 70 -5.21 16.72 0.55
C PHE A 70 -3.93 16.04 0.06
N ASP A 71 -3.09 15.61 1.01
CA ASP A 71 -1.81 14.95 0.71
C ASP A 71 -2.05 13.53 0.17
N PRO A 72 -1.39 13.12 -0.93
CA PRO A 72 -1.46 11.76 -1.46
C PRO A 72 -1.17 10.65 -0.43
N ILE A 73 -0.28 10.92 0.54
CA ILE A 73 0.05 9.98 1.62
C ILE A 73 -1.17 9.77 2.53
N LEU A 74 -1.95 10.82 2.77
CA LEU A 74 -3.18 10.73 3.55
C LEU A 74 -4.25 9.92 2.80
N GLY A 75 -4.34 10.10 1.49
CA GLY A 75 -5.19 9.27 0.62
C GLY A 75 -4.82 7.79 0.70
N ALA A 76 -3.53 7.48 0.59
CA ALA A 76 -3.01 6.12 0.74
C ALA A 76 -3.40 5.50 2.08
N LEU A 77 -3.17 6.24 3.18
CA LEU A 77 -3.42 5.76 4.53
C LEU A 77 -4.92 5.53 4.79
N LEU A 78 -5.77 6.49 4.42
CA LEU A 78 -7.22 6.37 4.60
C LEU A 78 -7.79 5.19 3.81
N PHE A 79 -7.40 5.05 2.55
CA PHE A 79 -7.91 3.98 1.70
C PHE A 79 -7.44 2.59 2.15
N SER A 80 -6.17 2.45 2.53
CA SER A 80 -5.64 1.21 3.12
C SER A 80 -6.37 0.82 4.40
N VAL A 81 -6.64 1.77 5.29
CA VAL A 81 -7.37 1.51 6.55
C VAL A 81 -8.82 1.11 6.24
N LEU A 82 -9.49 1.80 5.31
CA LEU A 82 -10.85 1.45 4.90
C LEU A 82 -10.93 0.03 4.33
N VAL A 83 -9.99 -0.36 3.46
CA VAL A 83 -9.93 -1.73 2.92
C VAL A 83 -9.64 -2.74 4.03
N ALA A 84 -8.72 -2.44 4.95
CA ALA A 84 -8.43 -3.32 6.07
C ALA A 84 -9.65 -3.55 6.99
N ILE A 85 -10.42 -2.50 7.28
CA ILE A 85 -11.66 -2.60 8.06
C ILE A 85 -12.73 -3.39 7.29
N PHE A 86 -12.93 -3.08 6.01
CA PHE A 86 -13.93 -3.74 5.17
C PHE A 86 -13.67 -5.25 5.05
N THR A 87 -12.42 -5.61 4.78
CA THR A 87 -12.00 -7.02 4.68
C THR A 87 -12.04 -7.72 6.02
N GLY A 88 -11.70 -7.03 7.12
CA GLY A 88 -11.84 -7.53 8.48
C GLY A 88 -13.29 -7.86 8.84
N TYR A 89 -14.24 -6.97 8.51
CA TYR A 89 -15.67 -7.20 8.73
C TYR A 89 -16.21 -8.37 7.89
N ALA A 90 -15.76 -8.50 6.64
CA ALA A 90 -16.12 -9.65 5.79
C ALA A 90 -15.64 -11.00 6.37
N GLY A 91 -14.59 -10.99 7.19
CA GLY A 91 -14.04 -12.15 7.88
C GLY A 91 -14.69 -12.47 9.24
N GLU A 92 -15.61 -11.65 9.73
CA GLU A 92 -16.16 -11.76 11.10
C GLU A 92 -16.91 -13.08 11.35
N SER A 93 -17.36 -13.78 10.29
CA SER A 93 -17.95 -15.12 10.38
C SER A 93 -16.96 -16.23 10.76
N GLY A 94 -15.68 -15.93 10.97
CA GLY A 94 -14.63 -16.90 11.30
C GLY A 94 -14.13 -17.73 10.10
N ILE A 95 -14.57 -17.41 8.89
CA ILE A 95 -14.18 -18.10 7.66
C ILE A 95 -13.11 -17.28 6.95
N THR A 96 -11.84 -17.65 7.13
CA THR A 96 -10.67 -16.95 6.54
C THR A 96 -10.77 -16.81 5.02
N GLN A 97 -11.34 -17.79 4.31
CA GLN A 97 -11.55 -17.72 2.86
C GLN A 97 -12.45 -16.55 2.43
N LYS A 98 -13.48 -16.22 3.22
CA LYS A 98 -14.35 -15.07 2.90
C LYS A 98 -13.58 -13.75 2.99
N MET A 99 -12.68 -13.65 3.97
CA MET A 99 -11.79 -12.51 4.11
C MET A 99 -10.83 -12.40 2.93
N GLU A 100 -10.17 -13.50 2.52
CA GLU A 100 -9.25 -13.46 1.37
C GLU A 100 -9.95 -13.15 0.04
N VAL A 101 -11.18 -13.62 -0.15
CA VAL A 101 -12.00 -13.23 -1.32
C VAL A 101 -12.33 -11.75 -1.28
N ALA A 102 -12.74 -11.22 -0.12
CA ALA A 102 -13.00 -9.79 0.03
C ALA A 102 -11.74 -8.95 -0.25
N VAL A 103 -10.57 -9.39 0.23
CA VAL A 103 -9.27 -8.78 -0.08
C VAL A 103 -9.03 -8.75 -1.58
N GLY A 104 -9.29 -9.86 -2.30
CA GLY A 104 -9.14 -9.92 -3.75
C GLY A 104 -10.08 -8.98 -4.51
N VAL A 105 -11.32 -8.83 -4.06
CA VAL A 105 -12.27 -7.87 -4.64
C VAL A 105 -11.81 -6.43 -4.38
N SER A 106 -11.40 -6.12 -3.15
CA SER A 106 -10.87 -4.80 -2.80
C SER A 106 -9.60 -4.46 -3.59
N PHE A 107 -8.72 -5.44 -3.83
CA PHE A 107 -7.55 -5.28 -4.69
C PHE A 107 -7.96 -4.85 -6.11
N ALA A 108 -8.89 -5.56 -6.74
CA ALA A 108 -9.30 -5.28 -8.12
C ALA A 108 -9.97 -3.90 -8.24
N LEU A 109 -10.84 -3.56 -7.28
CA LEU A 109 -11.47 -2.24 -7.20
C LEU A 109 -10.43 -1.14 -7.06
N SER A 110 -9.47 -1.30 -6.14
CA SER A 110 -8.43 -0.30 -5.91
C SER A 110 -7.60 -0.04 -7.17
N MET A 111 -7.17 -1.10 -7.85
CA MET A 111 -6.39 -0.97 -9.08
C MET A 111 -7.19 -0.33 -10.21
N SER A 112 -8.47 -0.68 -10.35
CA SER A 112 -9.36 -0.04 -11.33
C SER A 112 -9.51 1.45 -11.06
N ILE A 113 -9.70 1.83 -9.79
CA ILE A 113 -9.82 3.23 -9.37
C ILE A 113 -8.51 3.97 -9.66
N ALA A 114 -7.37 3.37 -9.31
CA ALA A 114 -6.06 3.98 -9.53
C ALA A 114 -5.83 4.32 -11.01
N VAL A 115 -6.05 3.35 -11.89
CA VAL A 115 -5.87 3.53 -13.35
C VAL A 115 -6.86 4.54 -13.91
N PHE A 116 -8.13 4.49 -13.48
CA PHE A 116 -9.16 5.43 -13.95
C PHE A 116 -8.86 6.89 -13.60
N LEU A 117 -8.27 7.15 -12.44
CA LEU A 117 -7.98 8.51 -11.96
C LEU A 117 -6.64 9.06 -12.45
N MET A 118 -5.72 8.18 -12.81
CA MET A 118 -4.41 8.54 -13.33
C MET A 118 -4.39 8.81 -14.85
N TYR A 119 -5.52 8.62 -15.54
CA TYR A 119 -5.69 8.89 -16.97
C TYR A 119 -6.63 10.08 -17.19
#